data_AF-A0A2G2WA61-F1
#
_entry.id   AF-A0A2G2WA61-F1
#
_cell.length_a   1.000
_cell.length_b   1.000
_cell.length_c   1.000
_cell.angle_alpha   90.00
_cell.angle_beta   90.00
_cell.angle_gamma   90.00
#
_symmetry.space_group_name_H-M   'P 1'
#
loop_
_entity.id
_entity.type
_entity.pdbx_description
1 polymer ?
#
loop_
_entity_poly.entity_id
_entity_poly.type
_entity_poly.pdbx_seq_one_letter_code
_entity_poly.pdbx_strand_id
1 'polypeptide(L)'
;MARSIYFMAFLFLAMTLFVAYGVQGYNICKTKSKYFEGLCWVDSSCRKVCIEKDKFEDGHCSKLLRNCLCTKICAFDNIPNDAGTILVQDAKSLEAQLLEEEIFKA
;
A
#
# COMPACT_ATOMS: atom_id res chain seq x y z
N MET A 1 -28.19 28.95 15.35
CA MET A 1 -26.77 29.11 14.95
C MET A 1 -25.86 28.05 15.58
N ALA A 2 -26.00 27.71 16.88
CA ALA A 2 -25.16 26.69 17.54
C ALA A 2 -25.19 25.28 16.90
N ARG A 3 -26.35 24.81 16.42
CA ARG A 3 -26.48 23.52 15.70
C ARG A 3 -25.59 23.39 14.47
N SER A 4 -25.33 24.50 13.77
CA SER A 4 -24.45 24.51 12.59
C SER A 4 -22.98 24.40 12.97
N ILE A 5 -22.60 24.91 14.14
CA ILE A 5 -21.21 24.92 14.61
C ILE A 5 -20.78 23.51 15.03
N TYR A 6 -21.65 22.76 15.72
CA TYR A 6 -21.39 21.36 16.06
C TYR A 6 -21.24 20.47 14.82
N PHE A 7 -22.05 20.73 13.78
CA PHE A 7 -21.96 19.98 12.54
C PHE A 7 -20.64 20.25 11.81
N MET A 8 -20.21 21.52 11.73
CA MET A 8 -18.93 21.88 11.12
C MET A 8 -17.74 21.33 11.92
N ALA A 9 -17.80 21.36 13.26
CA ALA A 9 -16.77 20.78 14.11
C ALA A 9 -16.66 19.25 13.91
N PHE A 10 -17.79 18.56 13.84
CA PHE A 10 -17.83 17.12 13.58
C PHE A 10 -17.25 16.75 12.21
N LEU A 11 -17.59 17.50 11.16
CA LEU A 11 -17.05 17.29 9.81
C LEU A 11 -15.54 17.51 9.76
N PHE A 12 -15.04 18.56 10.42
CA PHE A 12 -13.59 18.79 10.51
C PHE A 12 -12.88 17.63 11.20
N LEU A 13 -13.43 17.15 12.31
CA LEU A 13 -12.86 16.03 13.08
C LEU A 13 -12.89 14.72 12.28
N ALA A 14 -13.95 14.48 11.50
CA ALA A 14 -14.06 13.32 10.61
C ALA A 14 -13.04 13.40 9.45
N MET A 15 -12.81 14.58 8.87
CA MET A 15 -11.84 14.77 7.79
C MET A 15 -10.40 14.61 8.26
N THR A 16 -10.04 15.14 9.44
CA THR A 16 -8.69 14.96 10.00
C THR A 16 -8.42 13.50 10.35
N LEU A 17 -9.41 12.78 10.90
CA LEU A 17 -9.32 11.34 11.11
C LEU A 17 -9.12 10.62 9.77
N PHE A 18 -9.93 10.89 8.76
CA PHE A 18 -9.80 10.21 7.46
C PHE A 18 -8.42 10.41 6.80
N VAL A 19 -7.83 11.60 6.94
CA VAL A 19 -6.48 11.90 6.45
C VAL A 19 -5.40 11.19 7.29
N ALA A 20 -5.55 11.15 8.62
CA ALA A 20 -4.61 10.47 9.51
C ALA A 20 -4.64 8.95 9.36
N TYR A 21 -5.83 8.37 9.16
CA TYR A 21 -6.05 6.97 8.82
C TYR A 21 -5.95 6.76 7.31
N GLY A 22 -4.94 7.36 6.68
CA GLY A 22 -4.70 7.25 5.25
C GLY A 22 -4.95 5.83 4.78
N VAL A 23 -5.90 5.67 3.85
CA VAL A 23 -6.25 4.39 3.27
C VAL A 23 -4.98 3.85 2.63
N GLN A 24 -4.29 2.95 3.32
CA GLN A 24 -3.16 2.20 2.80
C GLN A 24 -3.72 1.31 1.69
N GLY A 25 -3.80 1.88 0.49
CA GLY A 25 -4.12 1.13 -0.71
C GLY A 25 -3.00 0.13 -0.89
N TYR A 26 -3.28 -1.14 -0.60
CA TYR A 26 -2.37 -2.22 -0.94
C TYR A 26 -2.13 -2.17 -2.45
N ASN A 27 -0.90 -1.86 -2.84
CA ASN A 27 -0.52 -1.83 -4.24
C ASN A 27 -0.56 -3.26 -4.78
N ILE A 28 -1.56 -3.54 -5.63
CA ILE A 28 -1.76 -4.83 -6.26
C ILE A 28 -1.01 -4.90 -7.59
N CYS A 29 0.04 -5.71 -7.63
CA CYS A 29 0.83 -5.96 -8.82
C CYS A 29 0.09 -6.97 -9.70
N LYS A 30 -0.01 -6.69 -11.01
CA LYS A 30 -0.63 -7.58 -12.00
C LYS A 30 0.40 -8.01 -13.05
N THR A 31 0.42 -9.29 -13.41
CA THR A 31 1.25 -9.82 -14.49
C THR A 31 0.51 -10.86 -15.32
N LYS A 32 0.92 -11.09 -16.57
CA LYS A 32 0.38 -12.19 -17.38
C LYS A 32 0.99 -13.51 -16.92
N SER A 33 0.16 -14.55 -16.75
CA SER A 33 0.63 -15.90 -16.41
C SER A 33 1.56 -16.46 -17.50
N LYS A 34 2.62 -17.16 -17.10
CA LYS A 34 3.54 -17.84 -18.02
C LYS A 34 3.10 -19.27 -18.37
N TYR A 35 2.29 -19.88 -17.50
CA TYR A 35 1.85 -21.27 -17.63
C TYR A 35 0.41 -21.43 -18.11
N PHE A 36 -0.37 -20.36 -18.15
CA PHE A 36 -1.72 -20.40 -18.68
C PHE A 36 -1.70 -20.35 -20.22
N GLU A 37 -2.13 -21.44 -20.84
CA GLU A 37 -2.18 -21.57 -22.30
C GLU A 37 -3.57 -21.24 -22.85
N GLY A 38 -3.60 -20.54 -23.99
CA GLY A 38 -4.84 -20.22 -24.72
C GLY A 38 -5.62 -19.02 -24.17
N LEU A 39 -6.89 -18.91 -24.59
CA LEU A 39 -7.80 -17.84 -24.17
C LEU A 39 -8.46 -18.16 -22.83
N CYS A 40 -8.47 -17.17 -21.96
CA CYS A 40 -9.05 -17.20 -20.63
C CYS A 40 -10.54 -16.88 -20.69
N TRP A 41 -11.37 -17.88 -20.44
CA TRP A 41 -12.83 -17.77 -20.37
C TRP A 41 -13.38 -17.83 -18.96
N VAL A 42 -12.67 -18.52 -18.06
CA VAL A 42 -13.10 -18.82 -16.70
C VAL A 42 -12.03 -18.36 -15.73
N ASP A 43 -12.37 -17.40 -14.86
CA ASP A 43 -11.45 -16.83 -13.88
C ASP A 43 -10.89 -17.88 -12.92
N SER A 44 -11.71 -18.86 -12.50
CA SER A 44 -11.29 -19.91 -11.57
C SER A 44 -10.17 -20.79 -12.11
N SER A 45 -10.15 -21.07 -13.42
CA SER A 45 -9.06 -21.81 -14.06
C SER A 45 -7.77 -21.00 -14.09
N CYS A 46 -7.85 -19.71 -14.41
CA CYS A 46 -6.71 -18.80 -14.38
C CYS A 46 -6.13 -18.66 -12.96
N ARG A 47 -7.00 -18.45 -11.97
CA ARG A 47 -6.64 -18.35 -10.56
C ARG A 47 -5.87 -19.57 -10.06
N LYS A 48 -6.32 -20.79 -10.38
CA LYS A 48 -5.62 -22.02 -10.01
C LYS A 48 -4.20 -22.07 -10.56
N VAL A 49 -4.02 -21.75 -11.85
CA VAL A 49 -2.69 -21.71 -12.46
C VAL A 49 -1.81 -20.64 -11.82
N CYS A 50 -2.35 -19.44 -11.59
CA CYS A 50 -1.63 -18.36 -10.92
C CYS A 50 -1.12 -18.76 -9.53
N ILE A 51 -1.94 -19.43 -8.73
CA ILE A 51 -1.58 -19.85 -7.36
C ILE A 51 -0.61 -21.04 -7.38
N GLU A 52 -0.92 -22.08 -8.14
CA GLU A 52 -0.17 -23.34 -8.09
C GLU A 52 1.15 -23.26 -8.86
N LYS A 53 1.17 -22.62 -10.03
CA LYS A 53 2.30 -22.59 -10.97
C LYS A 53 3.09 -21.28 -10.90
N ASP A 54 2.44 -20.13 -11.05
CA ASP A 54 3.12 -18.83 -11.08
C ASP A 54 3.47 -18.29 -9.67
N LYS A 55 2.94 -18.90 -8.60
CA LYS A 55 3.14 -18.49 -7.19
C LYS A 55 2.63 -17.08 -6.87
N PHE A 56 1.46 -16.74 -7.42
CA PHE A 56 0.71 -15.52 -7.10
C PHE A 56 -0.42 -15.81 -6.11
N GLU A 57 -0.98 -14.78 -5.48
CA GLU A 57 -2.05 -14.94 -4.49
C GLU A 57 -3.43 -15.09 -5.14
N ASP A 58 -3.61 -14.47 -6.32
CA ASP A 58 -4.88 -14.51 -7.04
C ASP A 58 -4.71 -14.35 -8.57
N GLY A 59 -5.81 -14.44 -9.33
CA GLY A 59 -5.79 -14.20 -10.77
C GLY A 59 -7.17 -14.14 -11.43
N HIS A 60 -7.26 -13.43 -12.56
CA HIS A 60 -8.49 -13.24 -13.33
C HIS A 60 -8.22 -13.10 -14.84
N CYS A 61 -9.25 -13.35 -15.65
CA CYS A 61 -9.23 -13.19 -17.09
C CYS A 61 -9.39 -11.71 -17.48
N SER A 62 -8.51 -11.23 -18.37
CA SER A 62 -8.67 -9.92 -18.99
C SER A 62 -9.87 -9.90 -19.94
N LYS A 63 -10.69 -8.84 -19.89
CA LYS A 63 -11.91 -8.72 -20.70
C LYS A 63 -11.64 -8.65 -22.20
N LEU A 64 -10.59 -7.93 -22.62
CA LEU A 64 -10.35 -7.61 -24.03
C LEU A 64 -9.47 -8.67 -24.71
N LEU A 65 -8.27 -8.90 -24.17
CA LEU A 65 -7.30 -9.83 -24.76
C LEU A 65 -7.49 -11.29 -24.32
N ARG A 66 -8.43 -11.55 -23.40
CA ARG A 66 -8.66 -12.88 -22.81
C ARG A 66 -7.37 -13.54 -22.30
N ASN A 67 -6.40 -12.74 -21.85
CA ASN A 67 -5.20 -13.23 -21.20
C ASN A 67 -5.50 -13.50 -19.71
N CYS A 68 -4.88 -14.53 -19.15
CA CYS A 68 -4.88 -14.74 -17.70
C CYS A 68 -3.91 -13.76 -17.01
N LEU A 69 -4.42 -12.97 -16.07
CA LEU A 69 -3.67 -12.00 -15.27
C LEU A 69 -3.60 -12.47 -13.82
N CYS A 70 -2.39 -12.75 -13.35
CA CYS A 70 -2.12 -13.08 -11.96
C CYS A 70 -1.86 -11.81 -11.14
N THR A 71 -2.30 -11.82 -9.89
CA THR A 71 -2.18 -10.67 -8.98
C THR A 71 -1.56 -11.06 -7.66
N LYS A 72 -0.70 -10.19 -7.13
CA LYS A 72 -0.09 -10.32 -5.80
C LYS A 72 0.12 -8.95 -5.18
N ILE A 73 0.34 -8.94 -3.88
CA ILE A 73 0.80 -7.76 -3.17
C ILE A 73 2.20 -7.36 -3.71
N CYS A 74 2.36 -6.09 -4.10
CA CYS A 74 3.68 -5.56 -4.47
C CYS A 74 4.57 -5.47 -3.21
N ALA A 75 5.75 -6.08 -3.22
CA ALA A 75 6.66 -6.07 -2.07
C ALA A 75 7.30 -4.68 -1.82
N PHE A 76 7.36 -3.81 -2.83
CA PHE A 76 8.13 -2.55 -2.78
C PHE A 76 7.30 -1.28 -2.50
N ASP A 77 5.98 -1.37 -2.51
CA ASP A 77 5.09 -0.20 -2.35
C ASP A 77 4.41 -0.17 -0.97
N ASN A 78 4.86 -1.00 -0.04
CA ASN A 78 4.45 -1.00 1.36
C ASN A 78 5.56 -0.47 2.27
N ILE A 79 6.44 0.43 1.78
CA ILE A 79 6.98 1.44 2.70
C ILE A 79 5.80 2.39 2.89
N PRO A 80 5.10 2.38 4.04
CA PRO A 80 4.21 3.46 4.32
C PRO A 80 5.08 4.73 4.33
N ASN A 81 4.61 5.79 3.68
CA ASN A 81 5.34 7.06 3.64
C ASN A 81 5.65 7.57 5.07
N ASP A 82 4.94 7.06 6.09
CA ASP A 82 5.25 7.26 7.50
C ASP A 82 6.56 6.55 7.93
N ALA A 83 6.83 5.30 7.55
CA ALA A 83 8.10 4.63 7.86
C ALA A 83 9.29 5.40 7.25
N GLY A 84 9.16 5.91 6.03
CA GLY A 84 10.20 6.77 5.43
C GLY A 84 10.41 8.06 6.23
N THR A 85 9.33 8.68 6.70
CA THR A 85 9.37 9.91 7.50
C THR A 85 9.88 9.66 8.93
N ILE A 86 9.53 8.52 9.53
CA ILE A 86 9.99 8.07 10.85
C ILE A 86 11.49 7.78 10.81
N LEU A 87 12.00 7.12 9.77
CA LEU A 87 13.45 6.88 9.61
C LEU A 87 14.23 8.21 9.44
N VAL A 88 13.65 9.20 8.77
CA VAL A 88 14.25 10.54 8.64
C VAL A 88 14.20 11.32 9.96
N GLN A 89 13.12 11.18 10.74
CA GLN A 89 13.01 11.80 12.07
C GLN A 89 13.98 11.17 13.08
N ASP A 90 14.14 9.83 13.05
CA ASP A 90 15.08 9.10 13.92
C ASP A 90 16.53 9.53 13.63
N ALA A 91 16.92 9.60 12.35
CA ALA A 91 18.25 10.08 11.94
C ALA A 91 18.54 11.50 12.43
N LYS A 92 17.58 12.43 12.29
CA LYS A 92 17.75 13.83 12.73
C LYS A 92 17.83 13.95 14.26
N SER A 93 17.16 13.06 14.99
CA SER A 93 17.23 13.03 16.46
C SER A 93 18.57 12.53 16.98
N LEU A 94 19.20 11.59 16.26
CA LEU A 94 20.50 11.04 16.61
C LEU A 94 21.63 12.06 16.36
N GLU A 95 21.55 12.81 15.25
CA GLU A 95 22.49 13.90 14.96
C GLU A 95 22.46 15.00 16.04
N ALA A 96 21.28 15.37 16.54
CA ALA A 96 21.13 16.35 17.62
C ALA A 96 21.74 15.86 18.95
N GLN A 97 21.51 14.59 19.30
CA GLN A 97 22.05 13.98 20.51
C GLN A 97 23.58 13.86 20.47
N LEU A 98 24.17 13.50 19.32
CA LEU A 98 25.63 13.47 19.18
C LEU A 98 26.26 14.86 19.34
N LEU A 99 25.60 15.90 18.81
CA LEU A 99 26.12 17.26 18.91
C LEU A 99 26.14 17.75 20.36
N GLU A 100 25.12 17.44 21.16
CA GLU A 100 25.07 17.78 22.58
C GLU A 100 26.14 17.05 23.40
N GLU A 101 26.41 15.77 23.10
CA GLU A 101 27.47 15.01 23.79
C GLU A 101 28.87 15.60 23.52
N GLU A 102 29.15 15.98 22.27
CA GLU A 102 30.43 16.59 21.89
C GLU A 102 30.64 17.97 22.56
N ILE A 103 29.57 18.78 22.69
CA ILE A 103 29.63 20.09 23.37
C ILE A 103 29.87 19.93 24.87
N PHE A 104 29.34 18.88 25.51
CA PHE A 104 29.53 18.63 26.94
C PHE A 104 30.91 18.04 27.30
N LYS A 105 31.58 17.41 26.33
CA LYS A 105 32.95 16.88 26.49
C LYS A 105 34.06 17.89 26.17
N ALA A 106 33.73 19.01 25.53
CA ALA A 106 34.65 20.12 25.22
C ALA A 106 34.79 21.10 26.39
#